data_AF-A0ABC8U9Z7-F1
#
_entry.id   AF-A0ABC8U9Z7-F1
#
_cell.length_a   1.000
_cell.length_b   1.000
_cell.length_c   1.000
_cell.angle_alpha   90.00
_cell.angle_beta   90.00
_cell.angle_gamma   90.00
#
_symmetry.space_group_name_H-M   'P 1'
#
loop_
_entity.id
_entity.type
_entity.pdbx_description
1 polymer ?
#
loop_
_entity_poly.entity_id
_entity_poly.type
_entity_poly.pdbx_seq_one_letter_code
_entity_poly.pdbx_strand_id
1 'polypeptide(L)'
;MEQYIQGQSRDLVDQAYAKFVTIMFVTLDNISKADPKYADIVLLENYAAFQNSLYDLANVVPTLAKFYHQASEAYEQACTRHISMIIYYQFERLFQFARRIEDLMFTITPEEIPFQIGLSKMDLRKVVKSSLSGVDKSISAMYKKLQKNLTSEELLPSLWDKCKKEFLDKYDSFAQLVAKIYPNETIPSTEEMRELLASM
;
A
#
# COMPACT_ATOMS: atom_id res chain seq x y z
N MET A 1 -5.64 53.49 -12.92
CA MET A 1 -4.95 53.10 -11.67
C MET A 1 -5.72 52.04 -10.87
N GLU A 2 -7.03 51.87 -11.09
CA GLU A 2 -7.83 50.83 -10.39
C GLU A 2 -7.66 49.40 -10.95
N GLN A 3 -7.28 49.25 -12.22
CA GLN A 3 -7.04 47.93 -12.83
C GLN A 3 -5.76 47.23 -12.33
N TYR A 4 -4.82 47.94 -11.69
CA TYR A 4 -3.59 47.34 -11.17
C TYR A 4 -3.74 46.77 -9.75
N ILE A 5 -4.83 47.10 -9.05
CA ILE A 5 -5.08 46.67 -7.66
C ILE A 5 -5.81 45.32 -7.62
N GLN A 6 -6.57 44.97 -8.67
CA GLN A 6 -7.40 43.76 -8.72
C GLN A 6 -6.62 42.43 -8.82
N GLY A 7 -5.31 42.44 -9.08
CA GLY A 7 -4.47 41.23 -9.11
C GLY A 7 -3.59 41.00 -7.88
N GLN A 8 -3.06 42.08 -7.29
CA GLN A 8 -2.10 41.98 -6.18
C GLN A 8 -2.67 41.30 -4.92
N SER A 9 -3.94 41.59 -4.60
CA SER A 9 -4.61 40.95 -3.46
C SER A 9 -4.79 39.45 -3.66
N ARG A 10 -5.03 38.99 -4.90
CA ARG A 10 -5.17 37.57 -5.21
C ARG A 10 -3.84 36.85 -5.11
N ASP A 11 -2.78 37.44 -5.63
CA ASP A 11 -1.42 36.87 -5.55
C ASP A 11 -0.95 36.75 -4.09
N LEU A 12 -1.24 37.75 -3.25
CA LEU A 12 -0.92 37.69 -1.81
C LEU A 12 -1.70 36.59 -1.09
N VAL A 13 -2.99 36.41 -1.42
CA VAL A 13 -3.82 35.33 -0.87
C VAL A 13 -3.31 33.96 -1.30
N ASP A 14 -2.95 33.80 -2.59
CA ASP A 14 -2.40 32.56 -3.12
C ASP A 14 -1.05 32.22 -2.48
N GLN A 15 -0.19 33.21 -2.25
CA GLN A 15 1.05 33.03 -1.48
C GLN A 15 0.78 32.63 -0.03
N ALA A 16 -0.22 33.22 0.62
CA ALA A 16 -0.61 32.86 1.98
C ALA A 16 -1.11 31.41 2.04
N TYR A 17 -2.00 31.00 1.13
CA TYR A 17 -2.45 29.62 1.00
C TYR A 17 -1.27 28.66 0.84
N ALA A 18 -0.37 28.98 -0.10
CA ALA A 18 0.79 28.13 -0.33
C ALA A 18 1.67 27.98 0.92
N LYS A 19 1.90 29.07 1.65
CA LYS A 19 2.67 29.05 2.89
C LYS A 19 1.99 28.21 3.98
N PHE A 20 0.69 28.39 4.19
CA PHE A 20 -0.05 27.63 5.19
C PHE A 20 -0.03 26.13 4.90
N VAL A 21 -0.42 25.74 3.69
CA VAL A 21 -0.49 24.32 3.33
C VAL A 21 0.89 23.67 3.35
N THR A 22 1.94 24.37 2.91
CA THR A 22 3.32 23.86 2.98
C THR A 22 3.72 23.58 4.44
N ILE A 23 3.45 24.52 5.35
CA ILE A 23 3.76 24.33 6.78
C ILE A 23 2.93 23.18 7.37
N MET A 24 1.65 23.05 6.98
CA MET A 24 0.80 21.94 7.40
C MET A 24 1.41 20.59 6.99
N PHE A 25 1.82 20.44 5.73
CA PHE A 25 2.38 19.18 5.23
C PHE A 25 3.72 18.84 5.89
N VAL A 26 4.61 19.82 6.05
CA VAL A 26 5.90 19.61 6.76
C VAL A 26 5.66 19.23 8.22
N THR A 27 4.70 19.88 8.88
CA THR A 27 4.37 19.58 10.27
C THR A 27 3.77 18.18 10.40
N LEU A 28 2.86 17.80 9.51
CA LEU A 28 2.27 16.46 9.46
C LEU A 28 3.33 15.38 9.24
N ASP A 29 4.26 15.60 8.31
CA ASP A 29 5.38 14.68 8.06
C ASP A 29 6.30 14.54 9.29
N ASN A 30 6.54 15.61 10.02
CA ASN A 30 7.32 15.54 11.27
C ASN A 30 6.56 14.82 12.39
N ILE A 31 5.24 15.03 12.51
CA ILE A 31 4.40 14.33 13.49
C ILE A 31 4.36 12.83 13.20
N SER A 32 4.22 12.43 11.93
CA SER A 32 4.16 11.00 11.55
C SER A 32 5.42 10.25 11.96
N LYS A 33 6.58 10.92 11.98
CA LYS A 33 7.87 10.35 12.38
C LYS A 33 8.04 10.16 13.89
N ALA A 34 7.19 10.77 14.71
CA ALA A 34 7.29 10.65 16.17
C ALA A 34 7.04 9.21 16.66
N ASP A 35 6.14 8.48 15.98
CA ASP A 35 5.97 7.04 16.16
C ASP A 35 5.91 6.33 14.79
N PRO A 36 7.04 5.77 14.32
CA PRO A 36 7.14 5.10 13.02
C PRO A 36 6.13 3.96 12.83
N LYS A 37 5.61 3.38 13.92
CA LYS A 37 4.63 2.30 13.85
C LYS A 37 3.29 2.76 13.28
N TYR A 38 2.93 4.03 13.51
CA TYR A 38 1.66 4.62 13.10
C TYR A 38 1.81 5.68 11.99
N ALA A 39 3.04 5.93 11.53
CA ALA A 39 3.35 6.97 10.56
C ALA A 39 2.41 6.98 9.36
N ASP A 40 2.26 5.84 8.67
CA ASP A 40 1.41 5.77 7.47
C ASP A 40 -0.07 5.97 7.77
N ILE A 41 -0.55 5.56 8.95
CA ILE A 41 -1.95 5.78 9.37
C ILE A 41 -2.19 7.27 9.61
N VAL A 42 -1.28 7.93 10.33
CA VAL A 42 -1.32 9.38 10.54
C VAL A 42 -1.34 10.11 9.20
N LEU A 43 -0.47 9.72 8.25
CA LEU A 43 -0.41 10.35 6.94
C LEU A 43 -1.69 10.12 6.13
N LEU A 44 -2.15 8.87 5.98
CA LEU A 44 -3.30 8.57 5.13
C LEU A 44 -4.59 9.21 5.68
N GLU A 45 -4.83 9.19 7.00
CA GLU A 45 -6.05 9.80 7.57
C GLU A 45 -6.05 11.32 7.40
N ASN A 46 -4.91 11.97 7.65
CA ASN A 46 -4.82 13.43 7.56
C ASN A 46 -4.83 13.93 6.12
N TYR A 47 -4.21 13.21 5.18
CA TYR A 47 -4.31 13.58 3.76
C TYR A 47 -5.71 13.34 3.21
N ALA A 48 -6.40 12.26 3.59
CA ALA A 48 -7.80 12.05 3.22
C ALA A 48 -8.69 13.17 3.77
N ALA A 49 -8.52 13.54 5.04
CA ALA A 49 -9.26 14.64 5.65
C ALA A 49 -8.97 15.98 4.96
N PHE A 50 -7.71 16.24 4.60
CA PHE A 50 -7.30 17.41 3.84
C PHE A 50 -7.95 17.44 2.45
N GLN A 51 -7.93 16.33 1.71
CA GLN A 51 -8.56 16.23 0.39
C GLN A 51 -10.07 16.48 0.48
N ASN A 52 -10.77 15.82 1.41
CA ASN A 52 -12.21 15.99 1.59
C ASN A 52 -12.56 17.45 1.93
N SER A 53 -11.76 18.10 2.79
CA SER A 53 -11.99 19.49 3.18
C SER A 53 -11.66 20.49 2.07
N LEU A 54 -10.70 20.16 1.19
CA LEU A 54 -10.21 21.08 0.16
C LEU A 54 -10.90 20.90 -1.20
N TYR A 55 -11.65 19.82 -1.41
CA TYR A 55 -12.18 19.42 -2.72
C TYR A 55 -12.87 20.57 -3.48
N ASP A 56 -13.90 21.18 -2.89
CA ASP A 56 -14.65 22.27 -3.53
C ASP A 56 -13.76 23.50 -3.80
N LEU A 57 -12.87 23.82 -2.85
CA LEU A 57 -12.01 24.99 -2.95
C LEU A 57 -10.91 24.80 -3.99
N ALA A 58 -10.35 23.60 -4.11
CA ALA A 58 -9.34 23.26 -5.11
C ALA A 58 -9.89 23.38 -6.54
N ASN A 59 -11.18 23.14 -6.76
CA ASN A 59 -11.82 23.27 -8.06
C ASN A 59 -11.95 24.73 -8.53
N VAL A 60 -11.97 25.70 -7.62
CA VAL A 60 -12.15 27.13 -7.94
C VAL A 60 -10.92 27.98 -7.62
N VAL A 61 -9.93 27.45 -6.89
CA VAL A 61 -8.67 28.11 -6.56
C VAL A 61 -7.49 27.32 -7.14
N PRO A 62 -6.92 27.74 -8.30
CA PRO A 62 -5.84 27.01 -8.96
C PRO A 62 -4.61 26.76 -8.10
N THR A 63 -4.25 27.72 -7.23
CA THR A 63 -3.12 27.57 -6.31
C THR A 63 -3.30 26.45 -5.29
N LEU A 64 -4.55 26.07 -4.97
CA LEU A 64 -4.87 24.98 -4.06
C LEU A 64 -4.98 23.63 -4.76
N ALA A 65 -5.30 23.61 -6.06
CA ALA A 65 -5.34 22.38 -6.86
C ALA A 65 -4.02 21.60 -6.83
N LYS A 66 -2.87 22.29 -6.90
CA LYS A 66 -1.55 21.63 -6.79
C LYS A 66 -1.37 20.90 -5.46
N PHE A 67 -1.85 21.48 -4.35
CA PHE A 67 -1.73 20.87 -3.03
C PHE A 67 -2.72 19.74 -2.83
N TYR A 68 -3.91 19.82 -3.44
CA TYR A 68 -4.84 18.70 -3.50
C TYR A 68 -4.19 17.49 -4.19
N HIS A 69 -3.53 17.70 -5.33
CA HIS A 69 -2.81 16.62 -6.01
C HIS A 69 -1.64 16.06 -5.19
N GLN A 70 -0.85 16.92 -4.53
CA GLN A 70 0.23 16.49 -3.64
C GLN A 70 -0.31 15.67 -2.45
N ALA A 71 -1.41 16.10 -1.84
CA ALA A 71 -2.07 15.33 -0.79
C ALA A 71 -2.57 13.99 -1.31
N SER A 72 -3.13 13.96 -2.52
CA SER A 72 -3.57 12.72 -3.16
C SER A 72 -2.43 11.75 -3.38
N GLU A 73 -1.29 12.21 -3.88
CA GLU A 73 -0.12 11.36 -4.08
C GLU A 73 0.41 10.85 -2.73
N ALA A 74 0.54 11.72 -1.73
CA ALA A 74 1.01 11.34 -0.41
C ALA A 74 0.06 10.36 0.30
N TYR A 75 -1.25 10.54 0.14
CA TYR A 75 -2.29 9.61 0.59
C TYR A 75 -2.11 8.23 -0.05
N GLU A 76 -2.01 8.17 -1.38
CA GLU A 76 -1.83 6.92 -2.10
C GLU A 76 -0.56 6.19 -1.67
N GLN A 77 0.56 6.90 -1.55
CA GLN A 77 1.82 6.32 -1.08
C GLN A 77 1.71 5.77 0.35
N ALA A 78 1.06 6.49 1.27
CA ALA A 78 0.83 6.02 2.63
C ALA A 78 -0.08 4.79 2.66
N CYS A 79 -1.13 4.74 1.83
CA CYS A 79 -1.98 3.56 1.66
C CYS A 79 -1.16 2.36 1.20
N THR A 80 -0.36 2.52 0.13
CA THR A 80 0.47 1.44 -0.42
C THR A 80 1.44 0.89 0.62
N ARG A 81 2.14 1.76 1.38
CA ARG A 81 3.08 1.31 2.42
C ARG A 81 2.37 0.61 3.57
N HIS A 82 1.26 1.16 4.04
CA HIS A 82 0.47 0.56 5.13
C HIS A 82 -0.08 -0.82 4.75
N ILE A 83 -0.69 -0.92 3.57
CA ILE A 83 -1.24 -2.17 3.02
C ILE A 83 -0.13 -3.20 2.83
N SER A 84 0.99 -2.80 2.22
CA SER A 84 2.15 -3.67 2.04
C SER A 84 2.63 -4.22 3.38
N MET A 85 2.78 -3.36 4.40
CA MET A 85 3.19 -3.79 5.74
C MET A 85 2.24 -4.84 6.33
N ILE A 86 0.92 -4.67 6.17
CA ILE A 86 -0.07 -5.63 6.67
C ILE A 86 0.03 -6.96 5.96
N ILE A 87 0.13 -6.95 4.63
CA ILE A 87 0.28 -8.15 3.81
C ILE A 87 1.57 -8.89 4.19
N TYR A 88 2.70 -8.18 4.26
CA TYR A 88 3.98 -8.78 4.64
C TYR A 88 3.94 -9.31 6.07
N TYR A 89 3.30 -8.62 7.00
CA TYR A 89 3.17 -9.12 8.37
C TYR A 89 2.42 -10.46 8.41
N GLN A 90 1.40 -10.63 7.57
CA GLN A 90 0.60 -11.85 7.56
C GLN A 90 1.24 -12.99 6.76
N PHE A 91 1.92 -12.66 5.66
CA PHE A 91 2.46 -13.62 4.69
C PHE A 91 3.99 -13.55 4.57
N GLU A 92 4.67 -13.14 5.64
CA GLU A 92 6.10 -12.87 5.68
C GLU A 92 6.92 -14.00 5.06
N ARG A 93 6.71 -15.23 5.55
CA ARG A 93 7.46 -16.41 5.08
C ARG A 93 7.27 -16.70 3.60
N LEU A 94 6.05 -16.48 3.08
CA LEU A 94 5.72 -16.71 1.68
C LEU A 94 6.48 -15.74 0.78
N PHE A 95 6.38 -14.44 1.10
CA PHE A 95 6.99 -13.41 0.26
C PHE A 95 8.49 -13.25 0.49
N GLN A 96 9.03 -13.66 1.65
CA GLN A 96 10.48 -13.81 1.83
C GLN A 96 11.03 -14.97 0.99
N PHE A 97 10.31 -16.08 0.89
CA PHE A 97 10.70 -17.18 0.00
C PHE A 97 10.70 -16.72 -1.47
N ALA A 98 9.64 -16.02 -1.90
CA ALA A 98 9.55 -15.44 -3.25
C ALA A 98 10.71 -14.47 -3.55
N ARG A 99 11.00 -13.55 -2.63
CA ARG A 99 12.09 -12.58 -2.79
C ARG A 99 13.46 -13.24 -2.93
N ARG A 100 13.75 -14.27 -2.13
CA ARG A 100 15.02 -15.02 -2.23
C ARG A 100 15.18 -15.69 -3.60
N ILE A 101 14.09 -16.15 -4.19
CA ILE A 101 14.06 -16.68 -5.54
C ILE A 101 14.41 -15.58 -6.54
N GLU A 102 13.72 -14.44 -6.49
CA GLU A 102 13.93 -13.30 -7.40
C GLU A 102 15.38 -12.81 -7.33
N ASP A 103 15.93 -12.66 -6.12
CA ASP A 103 17.31 -12.24 -5.90
C ASP A 103 18.32 -13.20 -6.56
N LEU A 104 18.07 -14.51 -6.50
CA LEU A 104 18.95 -15.51 -7.12
C LEU A 104 18.80 -15.57 -8.65
N MET A 105 17.62 -15.28 -9.19
CA MET A 105 17.40 -15.25 -10.64
C MET A 105 18.25 -14.21 -11.38
N PHE A 106 18.85 -13.24 -10.68
CA PHE A 106 19.84 -12.34 -11.25
C PHE A 106 21.23 -12.99 -11.47
N THR A 107 21.48 -14.15 -10.86
CA THR A 107 22.82 -14.77 -10.82
C THR A 107 22.85 -16.19 -11.34
N ILE A 108 21.74 -16.94 -11.26
CA ILE A 108 21.65 -18.35 -11.67
C ILE A 108 20.37 -18.61 -12.48
N THR A 109 20.32 -19.74 -13.19
CA THR A 109 19.13 -20.08 -13.99
C THR A 109 17.99 -20.62 -13.12
N PRO A 110 16.72 -20.52 -13.56
CA PRO A 110 15.57 -21.04 -12.81
C PRO A 110 15.70 -22.51 -12.42
N GLU A 111 16.33 -23.33 -13.26
CA GLU A 111 16.53 -24.77 -13.05
C GLU A 111 17.53 -25.06 -11.93
N GLU A 112 18.42 -24.12 -11.61
CA GLU A 112 19.43 -24.25 -10.56
C GLU A 112 18.88 -23.88 -9.17
N ILE A 113 17.79 -23.10 -9.11
CA ILE A 113 17.20 -22.61 -7.86
C ILE A 113 16.77 -23.75 -6.90
N PRO A 114 16.14 -24.84 -7.35
CA PRO A 114 15.75 -25.94 -6.46
C PRO A 114 16.92 -26.64 -5.75
N PHE A 115 18.15 -26.44 -6.23
CA PHE A 115 19.36 -27.01 -5.63
C PHE A 115 20.02 -26.07 -4.60
N GLN A 116 19.53 -24.83 -4.48
CA GLN A 116 20.01 -23.87 -3.49
C GLN A 116 19.44 -24.16 -2.09
N ILE A 117 20.23 -23.86 -1.06
CA ILE A 117 19.87 -24.16 0.33
C ILE A 117 18.59 -23.43 0.73
N GLY A 118 17.59 -24.21 1.14
CA GLY A 118 16.30 -23.69 1.61
C GLY A 118 15.33 -23.27 0.50
N LEU A 119 15.60 -23.66 -0.75
CA LEU A 119 14.74 -23.44 -1.92
C LEU A 119 14.38 -24.74 -2.63
N SER A 120 14.51 -25.89 -1.96
CA SER A 120 14.09 -27.17 -2.52
C SER A 120 12.57 -27.24 -2.70
N LYS A 121 12.10 -28.23 -3.48
CA LYS A 121 10.66 -28.55 -3.59
C LYS A 121 10.01 -28.79 -2.22
N MET A 122 10.75 -29.41 -1.30
CA MET A 122 10.28 -29.67 0.06
C MET A 122 10.17 -28.36 0.87
N ASP A 123 11.09 -27.43 0.68
CA ASP A 123 11.03 -26.11 1.33
C ASP A 123 9.84 -25.31 0.82
N LEU A 124 9.59 -25.30 -0.50
CA LEU A 124 8.39 -24.69 -1.10
C LEU A 124 7.12 -25.25 -0.44
N ARG A 125 6.95 -26.59 -0.43
CA ARG A 125 5.77 -27.23 0.18
C ARG A 125 5.60 -26.83 1.64
N LYS A 126 6.69 -26.74 2.40
CA LYS A 126 6.66 -26.32 3.80
C LYS A 126 6.22 -24.87 3.95
N VAL A 127 6.74 -23.96 3.13
CA VAL A 127 6.36 -22.55 3.12
C VAL A 127 4.90 -22.40 2.76
N VAL A 128 4.47 -22.95 1.62
CA VAL A 128 3.08 -22.94 1.13
C VAL A 128 2.14 -23.47 2.20
N LYS A 129 2.43 -24.64 2.77
CA LYS A 129 1.62 -25.23 3.85
C LYS A 129 1.52 -24.28 5.04
N SER A 130 2.65 -23.76 5.54
CA SER A 130 2.65 -22.92 6.74
C SER A 130 2.02 -21.54 6.55
N SER A 131 2.02 -21.01 5.33
CA SER A 131 1.51 -19.67 5.01
C SER A 131 0.08 -19.67 4.50
N LEU A 132 -0.35 -20.73 3.81
CA LEU A 132 -1.66 -20.80 3.17
C LEU A 132 -2.63 -21.76 3.87
N SER A 133 -2.18 -22.60 4.82
CA SER A 133 -3.11 -23.35 5.65
C SER A 133 -3.91 -22.41 6.55
N GLY A 134 -5.24 -22.39 6.40
CA GLY A 134 -6.09 -21.46 7.15
C GLY A 134 -5.96 -20.00 6.66
N VAL A 135 -5.79 -19.81 5.35
CA VAL A 135 -5.67 -18.48 4.73
C VAL A 135 -6.87 -17.58 5.03
N ASP A 136 -8.06 -18.12 5.24
CA ASP A 136 -9.27 -17.42 5.70
C ASP A 136 -9.02 -16.62 7.00
N LYS A 137 -8.33 -17.23 7.96
CA LYS A 137 -7.96 -16.58 9.22
C LYS A 137 -6.91 -15.49 8.99
N SER A 138 -6.00 -15.73 8.06
CA SER A 138 -4.98 -14.76 7.67
C SER A 138 -5.59 -13.52 7.01
N ILE A 139 -6.53 -13.71 6.09
CA ILE A 139 -7.27 -12.63 5.44
C ILE A 139 -8.11 -11.86 6.48
N SER A 140 -8.78 -12.57 7.40
CA SER A 140 -9.50 -11.95 8.53
C SER A 140 -8.58 -11.11 9.42
N ALA A 141 -7.36 -11.57 9.65
CA ALA A 141 -6.37 -10.84 10.43
C ALA A 141 -5.89 -9.57 9.70
N MET A 142 -5.74 -9.62 8.37
CA MET A 142 -5.42 -8.42 7.56
C MET A 142 -6.52 -7.37 7.70
N TYR A 143 -7.78 -7.75 7.49
CA TYR A 143 -8.92 -6.83 7.63
C TYR A 143 -8.98 -6.20 9.03
N LYS A 144 -8.89 -7.02 10.08
CA LYS A 144 -8.86 -6.52 11.47
C LYS A 144 -7.69 -5.58 11.73
N LYS A 145 -6.53 -5.84 11.12
CA LYS A 145 -5.33 -5.00 11.31
C LYS A 145 -5.45 -3.66 10.59
N LEU A 146 -6.08 -3.63 9.41
CA LEU A 146 -6.46 -2.39 8.71
C LEU A 146 -7.40 -1.55 9.57
N GLN A 147 -8.43 -2.18 10.16
CA GLN A 147 -9.42 -1.48 10.97
C GLN A 147 -8.85 -0.95 12.30
N LYS A 148 -7.99 -1.71 12.98
CA LYS A 148 -7.68 -1.54 14.42
C LYS A 148 -7.26 -0.14 14.85
N ASN A 149 -6.52 0.59 14.02
CA ASN A 149 -6.00 1.92 14.38
C ASN A 149 -6.51 3.02 13.44
N LEU A 150 -7.53 2.71 12.64
CA LEU A 150 -8.19 3.68 11.78
C LEU A 150 -9.27 4.40 12.57
N THR A 151 -9.25 5.73 12.54
CA THR A 151 -10.26 6.59 13.16
C THR A 151 -11.44 6.82 12.22
N SER A 152 -11.15 7.02 10.93
CA SER A 152 -12.13 7.27 9.87
C SER A 152 -12.58 5.95 9.23
N GLU A 153 -13.68 5.38 9.74
CA GLU A 153 -14.23 4.09 9.26
C GLU A 153 -14.64 4.12 7.77
N GLU A 154 -14.99 5.29 7.24
CA GLU A 154 -15.36 5.51 5.84
C GLU A 154 -14.21 5.22 4.86
N LEU A 155 -12.95 5.26 5.31
CA LEU A 155 -11.80 4.88 4.47
C LEU A 155 -11.63 3.36 4.36
N LEU A 156 -12.18 2.59 5.30
CA LEU A 156 -11.93 1.15 5.41
C LEU A 156 -12.34 0.35 4.17
N PRO A 157 -13.50 0.57 3.52
CA PRO A 157 -13.87 -0.17 2.32
C PRO A 157 -12.86 0.00 1.18
N SER A 158 -12.45 1.25 0.91
CA SER A 158 -11.47 1.55 -0.15
C SER A 158 -10.10 0.96 0.17
N LEU A 159 -9.63 1.10 1.42
CA LEU A 159 -8.38 0.49 1.87
C LEU A 159 -8.42 -1.03 1.77
N TRP A 160 -9.57 -1.65 2.08
CA TRP A 160 -9.74 -3.09 1.97
C TRP A 160 -9.69 -3.56 0.52
N ASP A 161 -10.37 -2.88 -0.40
CA ASP A 161 -10.31 -3.21 -1.82
C ASP A 161 -8.88 -3.10 -2.38
N LYS A 162 -8.14 -2.04 -2.00
CA LYS A 162 -6.73 -1.90 -2.35
C LYS A 162 -5.87 -3.02 -1.76
N CYS A 163 -6.14 -3.43 -0.51
CA CYS A 163 -5.43 -4.52 0.14
C CYS A 163 -5.67 -5.87 -0.54
N LYS A 164 -6.92 -6.17 -0.90
CA LYS A 164 -7.27 -7.39 -1.66
C LYS A 164 -6.53 -7.42 -2.99
N LYS A 165 -6.54 -6.30 -3.73
CA LYS A 165 -5.84 -6.17 -5.01
C LYS A 165 -4.33 -6.37 -4.85
N GLU A 166 -3.69 -5.65 -3.94
CA GLU A 166 -2.24 -5.74 -3.71
C GLU A 166 -1.82 -7.15 -3.29
N PHE A 167 -2.61 -7.82 -2.44
CA PHE A 167 -2.34 -9.21 -2.08
C PHE A 167 -2.42 -10.13 -3.30
N LEU A 168 -3.44 -9.99 -4.13
CA LEU A 168 -3.60 -10.80 -5.35
C LEU A 168 -2.47 -10.57 -6.34
N ASP A 169 -2.06 -9.32 -6.57
CA ASP A 169 -0.96 -8.98 -7.47
C ASP A 169 0.37 -9.62 -6.99
N LYS A 170 0.65 -9.55 -5.67
CA LYS A 170 1.82 -10.22 -5.07
C LYS A 170 1.72 -11.75 -5.13
N TYR A 171 0.53 -12.31 -4.86
CA TYR A 171 0.32 -13.74 -4.88
C TYR A 171 0.45 -14.31 -6.29
N ASP A 172 -0.08 -13.60 -7.30
CA ASP A 172 0.03 -13.99 -8.70
C ASP A 172 1.49 -14.02 -9.15
N SER A 173 2.27 -12.99 -8.78
CA SER A 173 3.71 -12.95 -9.02
C SER A 173 4.42 -14.16 -8.39
N PHE A 174 4.08 -14.51 -7.15
CA PHE A 174 4.58 -15.72 -6.50
C PHE A 174 4.17 -16.99 -7.25
N ALA A 175 2.93 -17.10 -7.69
CA ALA A 175 2.43 -18.27 -8.40
C ALA A 175 3.13 -18.47 -9.75
N GLN A 176 3.38 -17.39 -10.49
CA GLN A 176 4.15 -17.40 -11.72
C GLN A 176 5.60 -17.84 -11.48
N LEU A 177 6.25 -17.36 -10.41
CA LEU A 177 7.58 -17.80 -10.01
C LEU A 177 7.61 -19.29 -9.69
N VAL A 178 6.62 -19.79 -8.94
CA VAL A 178 6.52 -21.21 -8.60
C VAL A 178 6.33 -22.06 -9.84
N ALA A 179 5.44 -21.68 -10.76
CA ALA A 179 5.21 -22.41 -11.99
C ALA A 179 6.48 -22.51 -12.86
N LYS A 180 7.31 -21.46 -12.85
CA LYS A 180 8.57 -21.41 -13.60
C LYS A 180 9.66 -22.31 -13.00
N ILE A 181 9.78 -22.36 -11.67
CA ILE A 181 10.91 -23.02 -10.98
C ILE A 181 10.56 -24.44 -10.54
N TYR A 182 9.30 -24.68 -10.22
CA TYR A 182 8.80 -25.95 -9.69
C TYR A 182 7.58 -26.44 -10.50
N PRO A 183 7.76 -26.78 -11.79
CA PRO A 183 6.63 -27.07 -12.70
C PRO A 183 5.77 -28.28 -12.30
N ASN A 184 6.27 -29.14 -11.41
CA ASN A 184 5.55 -30.32 -10.91
C ASN A 184 4.93 -30.10 -9.52
N GLU A 185 5.03 -28.90 -8.96
CA GLU A 185 4.43 -28.54 -7.68
C GLU A 185 3.10 -27.83 -7.91
N THR A 186 2.13 -28.10 -7.04
CA THR A 186 0.81 -27.47 -7.09
C THR A 186 0.63 -26.60 -5.85
N ILE A 187 0.17 -25.37 -6.08
CA ILE A 187 -0.23 -24.40 -5.06
C ILE A 187 -1.64 -23.93 -5.37
N PRO A 188 -2.37 -23.35 -4.41
CA PRO A 188 -3.65 -22.70 -4.71
C PRO A 188 -3.48 -21.67 -5.83
N SER A 189 -4.42 -21.63 -6.76
CA SER A 189 -4.43 -20.67 -7.85
C SER A 189 -4.75 -19.25 -7.37
N THR A 190 -4.39 -18.25 -8.18
CA THR A 190 -4.77 -16.86 -7.95
C THR A 190 -6.30 -16.70 -7.94
N GLU A 191 -7.03 -17.52 -8.71
CA GLU A 191 -8.50 -17.48 -8.74
C GLU A 191 -9.11 -18.02 -7.44
N GLU A 192 -8.61 -19.13 -6.89
CA GLU A 192 -9.04 -19.62 -5.57
C GLU A 192 -8.81 -18.56 -4.48
N MET A 193 -7.67 -17.85 -4.52
CA MET A 193 -7.40 -16.74 -3.60
C MET A 193 -8.38 -15.57 -3.78
N ARG A 194 -8.77 -15.27 -5.02
CA ARG A 194 -9.74 -14.23 -5.35
C ARG A 194 -11.13 -14.58 -4.82
N GLU A 195 -11.58 -15.80 -5.01
CA GLU A 195 -12.87 -16.29 -4.50
C GLU A 195 -12.91 -16.20 -2.96
N LEU A 196 -11.83 -16.58 -2.29
CA LEU A 196 -11.71 -16.46 -0.83
C LEU A 196 -11.82 -15.01 -0.36
N LEU A 197 -11.15 -14.07 -1.04
CA LEU A 197 -11.23 -12.64 -0.72
C LEU A 197 -12.59 -12.03 -1.04
N ALA A 198 -13.32 -12.57 -2.02
CA ALA A 198 -14.67 -12.12 -2.37
C ALA A 198 -15.72 -12.60 -1.37
N SER A 199 -15.46 -13.72 -0.67
CA SER A 199 -16.34 -14.27 0.37
C SER A 199 -16.29 -13.53 1.72
N MET A 200 -15.46 -12.49 1.83
CA MET A 200 -15.18 -11.73 3.05
C MET A 200 -15.50 -10.25 2.91
#